data_AF-A0AAF5DF37-F1
#
_entry.id   AF-A0AAF5DF37-F1
#
_cell.length_a   1.000
_cell.length_b   1.000
_cell.length_c   1.000
_cell.angle_alpha   90.00
_cell.angle_beta   90.00
_cell.angle_gamma   90.00
#
_symmetry.space_group_name_H-M   'P 1'
#
loop_
_entity.id
_entity.type
_entity.pdbx_description
1 polymer ?
#
loop_
_entity_poly.entity_id
_entity_poly.type
_entity_poly.pdbx_seq_one_letter_code
_entity_poly.pdbx_strand_id
1 'polypeptide(L)'
;MIYKILLFIFALFGKYQISIACAANGICPTPGLCYPYAGYSQPSCGTCHRAYSCGTYGCYRTRARASLNFEPDTLRNPNTAFLSCCMDRKLPDACLEKCNFGRYNKNTLTEMYFKRDLCPIAALSELQFCAARGKDHRACCIRNGVTTTLAGSKCLIFCDQTPGKITPLDMSYVSCFDRFENMKSCFWHDLARFYTK
;
A
#
# COMPACT_ATOMS: atom_id res chain seq x y z
N MET A 1 -0.08 -11.61 54.16
CA MET A 1 0.84 -11.45 53.01
C MET A 1 0.11 -11.55 51.66
N ILE A 2 -0.75 -12.55 51.47
CA ILE A 2 -1.52 -12.81 50.23
C ILE A 2 -2.37 -11.62 49.76
N TYR A 3 -3.07 -10.93 50.66
CA TYR A 3 -3.94 -9.79 50.30
C TYR A 3 -3.17 -8.61 49.66
N LYS A 4 -1.91 -8.38 50.06
CA LYS A 4 -1.05 -7.35 49.44
C LYS A 4 -0.67 -7.71 48.00
N ILE A 5 -0.47 -9.00 47.71
CA ILE A 5 -0.14 -9.49 46.36
C ILE A 5 -1.35 -9.35 45.44
N LEU A 6 -2.55 -9.71 45.91
CA LEU A 6 -3.79 -9.59 45.11
C LEU A 6 -4.12 -8.14 44.74
N LEU A 7 -3.95 -7.20 45.67
CA LEU A 7 -4.11 -5.75 45.39
C LEU A 7 -3.12 -5.26 44.33
N PHE A 8 -1.88 -5.76 44.35
CA PHE A 8 -0.86 -5.38 43.38
C PHE A 8 -1.21 -5.87 41.96
N ILE A 9 -1.73 -7.11 41.86
CA ILE A 9 -2.19 -7.68 40.59
C ILE A 9 -3.39 -6.90 40.04
N PHE A 10 -4.39 -6.60 40.87
CA PHE A 10 -5.56 -5.82 40.43
C PHE A 10 -5.18 -4.42 39.95
N ALA A 11 -4.23 -3.75 40.62
CA ALA A 11 -3.72 -2.44 40.19
C ALA A 11 -3.00 -2.51 38.84
N LEU A 12 -2.26 -3.59 38.55
CA LEU A 12 -1.61 -3.80 37.25
C LEU A 12 -2.64 -4.04 36.14
N PHE A 13 -3.66 -4.85 36.38
CA PHE A 13 -4.74 -5.08 35.41
C PHE A 13 -5.58 -3.82 35.14
N GLY A 14 -5.87 -3.02 36.17
CA GLY A 14 -6.58 -1.75 36.03
C GLY A 14 -5.84 -0.73 35.17
N LYS A 15 -4.50 -0.66 35.30
CA LYS A 15 -3.66 0.19 34.43
C LYS A 15 -3.54 -0.35 33.00
N TYR A 16 -3.57 -1.66 32.81
CA TYR A 16 -3.50 -2.29 31.48
C TYR A 16 -4.69 -1.94 30.58
N GLN A 17 -5.90 -1.83 31.14
CA GLN A 17 -7.11 -1.51 30.36
C GLN A 17 -7.14 -0.07 29.85
N ILE A 18 -6.62 0.89 30.62
CA ILE A 18 -6.62 2.31 30.22
C ILE A 18 -5.74 2.52 28.97
N SER A 19 -4.65 1.77 28.82
CA SER A 19 -3.79 1.87 27.64
C SER A 19 -4.44 1.34 26.35
N ILE A 20 -5.39 0.41 26.45
CA ILE A 20 -6.04 -0.20 25.27
C ILE A 20 -7.23 0.62 24.79
N ALA A 21 -7.93 1.32 25.70
CA ALA A 21 -9.08 2.17 25.35
C ALA A 21 -8.69 3.36 24.44
N CYS A 22 -7.42 3.79 24.46
CA CYS A 22 -6.90 4.83 23.56
C CYS A 22 -6.86 4.40 22.08
N ALA A 23 -6.94 3.10 21.78
CA ALA A 23 -6.81 2.59 20.41
C ALA A 23 -8.11 2.62 19.61
N ALA A 24 -9.28 2.68 20.25
CA ALA A 24 -10.55 2.40 19.56
C ALA A 24 -11.29 3.63 19.01
N ASN A 25 -11.20 4.80 19.65
CA ASN A 25 -12.09 5.94 19.33
C ASN A 25 -11.41 7.16 18.70
N GLY A 26 -10.17 7.06 18.25
CA GLY A 26 -9.57 8.03 17.30
C GLY A 26 -9.47 9.50 17.75
N ILE A 27 -9.83 9.84 18.99
CA ILE A 27 -9.72 11.19 19.56
C ILE A 27 -8.59 11.16 20.58
N CYS A 28 -7.37 11.47 20.12
CA CYS A 28 -6.23 11.71 20.99
C CYS A 28 -6.18 13.22 21.30
N PRO A 29 -6.34 13.66 22.57
CA PRO A 29 -6.32 15.07 22.93
C PRO A 29 -4.92 15.71 22.91
N THR A 30 -3.86 14.93 22.63
CA THR A 30 -2.49 15.45 22.53
C THR A 30 -1.96 15.34 21.10
N PRO A 31 -1.69 16.47 20.43
CA PRO A 31 -1.03 16.46 19.12
C PRO A 31 0.35 15.80 19.24
N GLY A 32 0.57 14.70 18.52
CA GLY A 32 1.91 14.09 18.37
C GLY A 32 2.07 12.63 18.78
N LEU A 33 1.06 11.96 19.36
CA LEU A 33 1.16 10.55 19.77
C LEU A 33 0.31 9.56 18.95
N CYS A 34 -0.31 10.01 17.86
CA CYS A 34 -0.79 9.08 16.83
C CYS A 34 0.43 8.49 16.13
N TYR A 35 0.97 7.40 16.68
CA TYR A 35 1.91 6.55 15.95
C TYR A 35 1.21 6.13 14.66
N PRO A 36 1.66 6.56 13.47
CA PRO A 36 1.12 5.97 12.25
C PRO A 36 1.38 4.47 12.30
N TYR A 37 0.37 3.72 11.89
CA TYR A 37 0.39 2.28 11.72
C TYR A 37 1.75 1.83 11.21
N ALA A 38 2.47 1.04 12.02
CA ALA A 38 3.74 0.38 11.73
C ALA A 38 4.59 0.97 10.58
N GLY A 39 5.59 1.79 10.94
CA GLY A 39 6.94 1.51 10.43
C GLY A 39 7.55 2.40 9.34
N TYR A 40 6.97 3.55 8.99
CA TYR A 40 7.69 4.54 8.17
C TYR A 40 7.60 5.92 8.81
N SER A 41 8.75 6.45 9.23
CA SER A 41 8.88 7.85 9.62
C SER A 41 8.23 8.70 8.54
N GLN A 42 7.27 9.56 8.93
CA GLN A 42 6.71 10.53 8.00
C GLN A 42 7.89 11.26 7.35
N PRO A 43 8.00 11.29 6.01
CA PRO A 43 9.06 12.04 5.37
C PRO A 43 8.96 13.48 5.85
N SER A 44 10.10 14.06 6.23
CA SER A 44 10.16 15.46 6.59
C SER A 44 9.93 16.27 5.32
N CYS A 45 8.66 16.57 5.03
CA CYS A 45 8.29 17.53 4.01
C CYS A 45 8.74 18.89 4.53
N GLY A 46 9.94 19.35 4.16
CA GLY A 46 10.39 20.70 4.52
C GLY A 46 9.42 21.74 3.94
N THR A 47 9.61 22.07 2.67
CA THR A 47 8.69 22.93 1.93
C THR A 47 8.34 22.25 0.61
N CYS A 48 7.09 21.85 0.43
CA CYS A 48 6.63 21.35 -0.86
C CYS A 48 6.48 22.52 -1.86
N HIS A 49 6.72 22.26 -3.15
CA HIS A 49 6.47 23.24 -4.21
C HIS A 49 5.00 23.69 -4.25
N ARG A 50 4.73 24.82 -4.91
CA ARG A 50 3.34 25.29 -5.15
C ARG A 50 2.53 24.20 -5.84
N ALA A 51 1.28 24.01 -5.43
CA ALA A 51 0.38 22.94 -5.87
C ALA A 51 0.83 21.51 -5.45
N TYR A 52 1.67 21.40 -4.43
CA TYR A 52 1.96 20.14 -3.74
C TYR A 52 1.54 20.23 -2.28
N SER A 53 1.27 19.09 -1.66
CA SER A 53 0.97 18.98 -0.23
C SER A 53 1.76 17.83 0.36
N CYS A 54 2.06 17.92 1.66
CA CYS A 54 2.74 16.84 2.36
C CYS A 54 1.78 15.67 2.59
N GLY A 55 2.25 14.47 2.29
CA GLY A 55 1.56 13.21 2.55
C GLY A 55 2.50 12.15 3.10
N THR A 56 1.98 10.94 3.22
CA THR A 56 2.66 9.80 3.87
C THR A 56 4.00 9.44 3.24
N TYR A 57 4.17 9.65 1.93
CA TYR A 57 5.37 9.31 1.17
C TYR A 57 6.13 10.54 0.65
N GLY A 58 5.76 11.74 1.12
CA GLY A 58 6.41 12.99 0.76
C GLY A 58 5.45 13.98 0.12
N CYS A 59 6.00 14.93 -0.64
CA CYS A 59 5.19 15.88 -1.37
C CYS A 59 4.49 15.20 -2.55
N TYR A 60 3.17 15.29 -2.59
CA TYR A 60 2.35 14.83 -3.73
C TYR A 60 1.64 16.02 -4.38
N ARG A 61 1.38 15.92 -5.68
CA ARG A 61 0.68 16.95 -6.44
C ARG A 61 -0.77 17.05 -6.01
N THR A 62 -1.24 18.26 -5.71
CA THR A 62 -2.67 18.52 -5.52
C THR A 62 -3.33 18.78 -6.88
N ARG A 63 -4.44 18.09 -7.14
CA ARG A 63 -5.31 18.39 -8.28
C ARG A 63 -6.49 19.22 -7.78
N ALA A 64 -6.80 20.30 -8.49
CA ALA A 64 -8.10 20.93 -8.33
C ALA A 64 -9.17 19.90 -8.71
N ARG A 65 -10.20 19.73 -7.87
CA ARG A 65 -11.39 18.98 -8.28
C ARG A 65 -12.08 19.82 -9.36
N ALA A 66 -11.83 19.50 -10.62
CA ALA A 66 -12.57 20.10 -11.73
C ALA A 66 -14.06 19.75 -11.58
N SER A 67 -14.93 20.65 -12.05
CA SER A 67 -16.39 20.44 -12.07
C SER A 67 -16.74 19.13 -12.79
N LEU A 68 -17.83 18.48 -12.34
CA LEU A 68 -18.36 17.12 -12.58
C LEU A 68 -18.28 16.47 -13.98
N ASN A 69 -17.64 17.07 -14.97
CA ASN A 69 -17.30 16.42 -16.25
C ASN A 69 -16.08 15.50 -16.05
N PHE A 70 -16.21 14.53 -15.14
CA PHE A 70 -15.29 13.40 -15.09
C PHE A 70 -15.60 12.54 -16.32
N GLU A 71 -14.72 12.52 -17.30
CA GLU A 71 -14.90 11.68 -18.49
C GLU A 71 -14.66 10.21 -18.11
N PRO A 72 -15.72 9.38 -18.00
CA PRO A 72 -15.56 7.99 -17.62
C PRO A 72 -14.83 7.18 -18.71
N ASP A 73 -14.79 7.66 -19.96
CA ASP A 73 -14.09 6.98 -21.06
C ASP A 73 -12.56 6.96 -20.88
N THR A 74 -12.00 7.96 -20.18
CA THR A 74 -10.57 7.95 -19.85
C THR A 74 -10.18 6.78 -18.94
N LEU A 75 -11.12 6.28 -18.11
CA LEU A 75 -10.88 5.10 -17.28
C LEU A 75 -10.81 3.80 -18.07
N ARG A 76 -11.25 3.77 -19.34
CA ARG A 76 -11.28 2.56 -20.16
C ARG A 76 -9.90 1.94 -20.37
N ASN A 77 -8.85 2.76 -20.26
CA ASN A 77 -7.47 2.31 -20.31
C ASN A 77 -6.99 1.84 -18.92
N PRO A 78 -6.48 0.59 -18.77
CA PRO A 78 -5.96 0.10 -17.50
C PRO A 78 -4.86 0.97 -16.88
N ASN A 79 -4.01 1.61 -17.70
CA ASN A 79 -2.98 2.52 -17.20
C ASN A 79 -3.57 3.82 -16.64
N THR A 80 -4.61 4.37 -17.26
CA THR A 80 -5.27 5.57 -16.74
C THR A 80 -5.98 5.28 -15.43
N ALA A 81 -6.66 4.12 -15.34
CA ALA A 81 -7.29 3.68 -14.09
C ALA A 81 -6.25 3.46 -12.97
N PHE A 82 -5.13 2.81 -13.30
CA PHE A 82 -4.03 2.60 -12.35
C PHE A 82 -3.45 3.94 -11.87
N LEU A 83 -3.10 4.84 -12.79
CA LEU A 83 -2.57 6.15 -12.47
C LEU A 83 -3.55 7.00 -11.65
N SER A 84 -4.84 6.99 -11.98
CA SER A 84 -5.86 7.73 -11.22
C SER A 84 -5.91 7.25 -9.77
N CYS A 85 -5.89 5.92 -9.55
CA CYS A 85 -5.83 5.38 -8.20
C CYS A 85 -4.59 5.88 -7.45
N CYS A 86 -3.40 5.83 -8.06
CA CYS A 86 -2.18 6.32 -7.42
C CYS A 86 -2.25 7.80 -7.01
N MET A 87 -2.86 8.64 -7.85
CA MET A 87 -3.10 10.05 -7.51
C MET A 87 -4.05 10.19 -6.31
N ASP A 88 -5.14 9.40 -6.28
CA ASP A 88 -6.09 9.40 -5.17
C ASP A 88 -5.47 8.93 -3.85
N ARG A 89 -4.49 8.02 -3.96
CA ARG A 89 -3.67 7.55 -2.83
C ARG A 89 -2.53 8.50 -2.47
N LYS A 90 -2.46 9.68 -3.12
CA LYS A 90 -1.53 10.77 -2.80
C LYS A 90 -0.06 10.34 -2.88
N LEU A 91 0.26 9.52 -3.87
CA LEU A 91 1.63 9.11 -4.13
C LEU A 91 2.44 10.27 -4.74
N PRO A 92 3.74 10.41 -4.41
CA PRO A 92 4.62 11.42 -4.99
C PRO A 92 4.91 11.10 -6.46
N ASP A 93 5.36 12.11 -7.21
CA ASP A 93 5.55 12.01 -8.67
C ASP A 93 6.48 10.84 -9.08
N ALA A 94 7.55 10.60 -8.31
CA ALA A 94 8.44 9.46 -8.51
C ALA A 94 7.72 8.09 -8.51
N CYS A 95 6.64 7.98 -7.72
CA CYS A 95 5.79 6.79 -7.71
C CYS A 95 4.74 6.84 -8.82
N LEU A 96 4.20 8.01 -9.17
CA LEU A 96 3.23 8.18 -10.27
C LEU A 96 3.82 7.74 -11.62
N GLU A 97 5.12 7.96 -11.83
CA GLU A 97 5.83 7.42 -13.00
C GLU A 97 5.72 5.89 -13.08
N LYS A 98 5.53 5.19 -11.97
CA LYS A 98 5.42 3.72 -11.93
C LYS A 98 4.01 3.21 -12.09
N CYS A 99 3.00 4.09 -12.03
CA CYS A 99 1.58 3.73 -12.16
C CYS A 99 1.17 3.51 -13.62
N ASN A 100 1.93 2.65 -14.29
CA ASN A 100 1.74 2.21 -15.67
C ASN A 100 2.24 0.77 -15.75
N PHE A 101 1.44 -0.14 -16.31
CA PHE A 101 1.75 -1.57 -16.35
C PHE A 101 3.02 -1.93 -17.14
N GLY A 102 3.49 -1.08 -18.05
CA GLY A 102 4.78 -1.26 -18.72
C GLY A 102 5.98 -0.93 -17.83
N ARG A 103 5.84 0.08 -16.95
CA ARG A 103 6.90 0.53 -16.03
C ARG A 103 6.86 -0.17 -14.68
N TYR A 104 5.68 -0.62 -14.26
CA TYR A 104 5.52 -1.44 -13.07
C TYR A 104 6.03 -2.84 -13.37
N ASN A 105 7.33 -3.09 -13.18
CA ASN A 105 7.97 -4.36 -13.55
C ASN A 105 9.01 -4.79 -12.51
N LYS A 106 9.58 -5.99 -12.70
CA LYS A 106 10.58 -6.56 -11.79
C LYS A 106 11.75 -5.60 -11.51
N ASN A 107 12.28 -4.93 -12.54
CA ASN A 107 13.44 -4.06 -12.39
C ASN A 107 13.11 -2.85 -11.51
N THR A 108 11.99 -2.20 -11.79
CA THR A 108 11.50 -1.08 -10.97
C THR A 108 11.25 -1.48 -9.52
N LEU A 109 10.64 -2.64 -9.27
CA LEU A 109 10.46 -3.13 -7.90
C LEU A 109 11.79 -3.43 -7.20
N THR A 110 12.74 -3.97 -7.94
CA THR A 110 14.09 -4.28 -7.44
C THR A 110 14.83 -3.01 -7.07
N GLU A 111 14.75 -1.96 -7.89
CA GLU A 111 15.35 -0.64 -7.62
C GLU A 111 14.71 0.03 -6.40
N MET A 112 13.38 -0.01 -6.29
CA MET A 112 12.68 0.47 -5.10
C MET A 112 13.10 -0.29 -3.84
N TYR A 113 13.20 -1.62 -3.93
CA TYR A 113 13.60 -2.48 -2.82
C TYR A 113 14.99 -2.15 -2.31
N PHE A 114 15.95 -1.97 -3.22
CA PHE A 114 17.32 -1.58 -2.89
C PHE A 114 17.50 -0.08 -2.66
N LYS A 115 16.41 0.70 -2.57
CA LYS A 115 16.42 2.16 -2.35
C LYS A 115 17.27 2.91 -3.38
N ARG A 116 17.35 2.38 -4.61
CA ARG A 116 17.98 3.02 -5.78
C ARG A 116 16.97 3.87 -6.56
N ASP A 117 15.71 3.79 -6.17
CA ASP A 117 14.61 4.53 -6.77
C ASP A 117 14.14 5.68 -5.88
N LEU A 118 13.64 6.75 -6.49
CA LEU A 118 13.08 7.91 -5.77
C LEU A 118 11.71 7.61 -5.15
N CYS A 119 10.98 6.60 -5.64
CA CYS A 119 9.78 6.09 -5.01
C CYS A 119 10.14 5.14 -3.85
N PRO A 120 9.76 5.46 -2.60
CA PRO A 120 10.11 4.64 -1.46
C PRO A 120 9.44 3.26 -1.52
N ILE A 121 10.15 2.22 -1.08
CA ILE A 121 9.61 0.84 -1.03
C ILE A 121 8.30 0.74 -0.22
N ALA A 122 8.11 1.61 0.79
CA ALA A 122 6.88 1.71 1.57
C ALA A 122 5.61 1.93 0.72
N ALA A 123 5.75 2.64 -0.41
CA ALA A 123 4.65 2.94 -1.34
C ALA A 123 4.28 1.74 -2.22
N LEU A 124 5.05 0.65 -2.20
CA LEU A 124 4.76 -0.56 -2.98
C LEU A 124 3.40 -1.16 -2.63
N SER A 125 2.99 -1.12 -1.36
CA SER A 125 1.66 -1.58 -0.94
C SER A 125 0.54 -0.83 -1.68
N GLU A 126 0.68 0.48 -1.85
CA GLU A 126 -0.30 1.32 -2.54
C GLU A 126 -0.26 1.16 -4.06
N LEU A 127 0.95 1.03 -4.64
CA LEU A 127 1.10 0.69 -6.05
C LEU A 127 0.44 -0.65 -6.38
N GLN A 128 0.69 -1.67 -5.56
CA GLN A 128 0.15 -3.02 -5.73
C GLN A 128 -1.38 -3.02 -5.55
N PHE A 129 -1.90 -2.33 -4.53
CA PHE A 129 -3.33 -2.16 -4.31
C PHE A 129 -4.01 -1.53 -5.52
N CYS A 130 -3.43 -0.45 -6.06
CA CYS A 130 -3.97 0.25 -7.22
C CYS A 130 -3.92 -0.58 -8.50
N ALA A 131 -2.82 -1.30 -8.75
CA ALA A 131 -2.72 -2.21 -9.90
C ALA A 131 -3.77 -3.33 -9.83
N ALA A 132 -3.94 -3.94 -8.65
CA ALA A 132 -4.86 -5.06 -8.41
C ALA A 132 -6.31 -4.64 -8.11
N ARG A 133 -6.63 -3.34 -8.08
CA ARG A 133 -7.96 -2.79 -7.71
C ARG A 133 -8.51 -3.29 -6.38
N GLY A 134 -7.63 -3.61 -5.44
CA GLY A 134 -8.04 -4.16 -4.15
C GLY A 134 -8.78 -5.51 -4.21
N LYS A 135 -8.54 -6.33 -5.25
CA LYS A 135 -9.21 -7.63 -5.44
C LYS A 135 -8.27 -8.81 -5.18
N ASP A 136 -8.88 -9.99 -5.02
CA ASP A 136 -8.20 -11.27 -4.92
C ASP A 136 -7.97 -11.90 -6.30
N HIS A 137 -6.70 -12.01 -6.71
CA HIS A 137 -6.28 -12.66 -7.95
C HIS A 137 -5.56 -14.00 -7.71
N ARG A 138 -5.60 -14.57 -6.50
CA ARG A 138 -4.86 -15.80 -6.17
C ARG A 138 -5.14 -16.94 -7.15
N ALA A 139 -6.40 -17.14 -7.55
CA ALA A 139 -6.76 -18.16 -8.53
C ALA A 139 -6.05 -17.97 -9.88
N CYS A 140 -5.92 -16.72 -10.35
CA CYS A 140 -5.17 -16.41 -11.57
C CYS A 140 -3.67 -16.62 -11.35
N CYS A 141 -3.13 -16.14 -10.23
CA CYS A 141 -1.71 -16.26 -9.92
C CYS A 141 -1.23 -17.71 -9.81
N ILE A 142 -2.02 -18.59 -9.17
CA ILE A 142 -1.72 -20.02 -9.07
C ILE A 142 -1.61 -20.64 -10.47
N ARG A 143 -2.60 -20.37 -11.35
CA ARG A 143 -2.58 -20.86 -12.73
C ARG A 143 -1.42 -20.30 -13.56
N ASN A 144 -0.97 -19.08 -13.24
CA ASN A 144 0.14 -18.43 -13.93
C ASN A 144 1.50 -18.68 -13.26
N GLY A 145 1.62 -19.70 -12.40
CA GLY A 145 2.91 -20.17 -11.90
C GLY A 145 3.58 -19.24 -10.87
N VAL A 146 2.81 -18.38 -10.20
CA VAL A 146 3.36 -17.51 -9.13
C VAL A 146 3.88 -18.34 -7.94
N THR A 147 3.31 -19.52 -7.72
CA THR A 147 3.73 -20.44 -6.64
C THR A 147 4.95 -21.28 -6.99
N THR A 148 5.55 -21.12 -8.18
CA THR A 148 6.76 -21.87 -8.57
C THR A 148 8.06 -21.17 -8.18
N THR A 149 7.99 -20.08 -7.42
CA THR A 149 9.18 -19.38 -6.90
C THR A 149 9.76 -20.13 -5.70
N LEU A 150 10.96 -19.74 -5.27
CA LEU A 150 11.56 -20.27 -4.05
C LEU A 150 10.70 -20.02 -2.80
N ALA A 151 9.96 -18.91 -2.76
CA ALA A 151 9.01 -18.60 -1.67
C ALA A 151 7.65 -19.32 -1.80
N GLY A 152 7.39 -20.00 -2.92
CA GLY A 152 6.21 -20.83 -3.11
C GLY A 152 4.88 -20.08 -2.94
N SER A 153 3.98 -20.63 -2.11
CA SER A 153 2.67 -20.05 -1.83
C SER A 153 2.71 -18.70 -1.12
N LYS A 154 3.83 -18.32 -0.50
CA LYS A 154 3.97 -17.01 0.15
C LYS A 154 3.76 -15.86 -0.82
N CYS A 155 4.12 -16.04 -2.09
CA CYS A 155 3.96 -15.00 -3.11
C CYS A 155 2.50 -14.67 -3.44
N LEU A 156 1.55 -15.52 -3.04
CA LEU A 156 0.12 -15.26 -3.22
C LEU A 156 -0.38 -14.07 -2.39
N ILE A 157 0.38 -13.61 -1.38
CA ILE A 157 0.04 -12.39 -0.64
C ILE A 157 0.03 -11.15 -1.54
N PHE A 158 0.89 -11.09 -2.56
CA PHE A 158 0.90 -10.00 -3.54
C PHE A 158 -0.27 -10.08 -4.52
N CYS A 159 -0.89 -11.24 -4.66
CA CYS A 159 -2.02 -11.46 -5.57
C CYS A 159 -3.37 -11.09 -4.94
N ASP A 160 -3.43 -11.07 -3.61
CA ASP A 160 -4.62 -10.69 -2.87
C ASP A 160 -4.40 -9.30 -2.27
N GLN A 161 -5.04 -8.30 -2.86
CA GLN A 161 -4.96 -6.92 -2.38
C GLN A 161 -6.28 -6.48 -1.74
N THR A 162 -7.10 -7.41 -1.26
CA THR A 162 -8.31 -7.07 -0.51
C THR A 162 -7.99 -6.14 0.67
N PRO A 163 -8.78 -5.07 0.90
CA PRO A 163 -8.55 -4.14 2.01
C PRO A 163 -8.41 -4.87 3.35
N GLY A 164 -7.46 -4.41 4.17
CA GLY A 164 -7.15 -5.02 5.47
C GLY A 164 -6.05 -6.09 5.42
N LYS A 165 -5.62 -6.52 4.24
CA LYS A 165 -4.42 -7.36 4.09
C LYS A 165 -3.20 -6.48 3.88
N ILE A 166 -2.21 -6.65 4.74
CA ILE A 166 -0.92 -5.94 4.63
C ILE A 166 0.01 -6.79 3.78
N THR A 167 0.61 -6.18 2.77
CA THR A 167 1.68 -6.81 1.97
C THR A 167 3.01 -6.63 2.71
N PRO A 168 3.58 -7.67 3.34
CA PRO A 168 4.88 -7.58 4.00
C PRO A 168 5.99 -7.38 2.95
N LEU A 169 6.96 -6.53 3.29
CA LEU A 169 8.07 -6.13 2.41
C LEU A 169 9.42 -6.52 3.02
N ASP A 170 9.53 -7.76 3.51
CA ASP A 170 10.78 -8.30 4.04
C ASP A 170 11.59 -9.09 2.98
N MET A 171 12.84 -9.43 3.31
CA MET A 171 13.77 -10.15 2.42
C MET A 171 13.23 -11.51 1.95
N SER A 172 12.33 -12.14 2.71
CA SER A 172 11.79 -13.47 2.39
C SER A 172 10.82 -13.47 1.21
N TYR A 173 10.42 -12.28 0.74
CA TYR A 173 9.55 -12.08 -0.41
C TYR A 173 10.28 -11.68 -1.69
N VAL A 174 11.60 -11.45 -1.65
CA VAL A 174 12.38 -11.00 -2.82
C VAL A 174 12.26 -11.96 -4.01
N SER A 175 12.25 -13.28 -3.75
CA SER A 175 12.07 -14.30 -4.80
C SER A 175 10.69 -14.27 -5.46
N CYS A 176 9.70 -13.60 -4.88
CA CYS A 176 8.40 -13.39 -5.51
C CYS A 176 8.50 -12.49 -6.75
N PHE A 177 9.51 -11.60 -6.81
CA PHE A 177 9.67 -10.70 -7.94
C PHE A 177 10.06 -11.41 -9.25
N ASP A 178 10.59 -12.63 -9.18
CA ASP A 178 10.87 -13.46 -10.37
C ASP A 178 9.62 -13.81 -11.17
N ARG A 179 8.46 -13.86 -10.51
CA ARG A 179 7.15 -14.09 -11.14
C ARG A 179 6.27 -12.84 -11.12
N PHE A 180 6.86 -11.67 -10.95
CA PHE A 180 6.08 -10.44 -10.86
C PHE A 180 5.30 -10.13 -12.14
N GLU A 181 5.88 -10.39 -13.31
CA GLU A 181 5.19 -10.22 -14.59
C GLU A 181 3.94 -11.13 -14.69
N ASN A 182 4.02 -12.36 -14.16
CA ASN A 182 2.89 -13.28 -14.07
C ASN A 182 1.81 -12.79 -13.09
N MET A 183 2.19 -12.16 -11.99
CA MET A 183 1.23 -11.53 -11.06
C MET A 183 0.54 -10.34 -11.75
N LYS A 184 1.34 -9.47 -12.35
CA LYS A 184 0.90 -8.24 -13.00
C LYS A 184 -0.05 -8.51 -14.17
N SER A 185 0.21 -9.55 -14.96
CA SER A 185 -0.67 -9.93 -16.08
C SER A 185 -2.08 -10.27 -15.60
N CYS A 186 -2.22 -10.92 -14.43
CA CYS A 186 -3.53 -11.18 -13.82
C CYS A 186 -4.31 -9.90 -13.54
N PHE A 187 -3.63 -8.87 -13.05
CA PHE A 187 -4.24 -7.57 -12.79
C PHE A 187 -4.63 -6.87 -14.09
N TRP A 188 -3.71 -6.80 -15.06
CA TRP A 188 -3.97 -6.19 -16.37
C TRP A 188 -5.19 -6.80 -17.05
N HIS A 189 -5.27 -8.13 -17.10
CA HIS A 189 -6.38 -8.84 -17.74
C HIS A 189 -7.70 -8.65 -17.00
N ASP A 190 -7.71 -8.50 -15.67
CA ASP A 190 -8.94 -8.17 -14.93
C ASP A 190 -9.45 -6.77 -15.29
N LEU A 191 -8.55 -5.79 -15.39
CA LEU A 191 -8.90 -4.42 -15.80
C LEU A 191 -9.38 -4.37 -17.25
N ALA A 192 -8.62 -4.97 -18.17
CA ALA A 192 -8.95 -4.94 -19.59
C ALA A 192 -10.33 -5.56 -19.87
N ARG A 193 -10.65 -6.71 -19.25
CA ARG A 193 -11.96 -7.37 -19.43
C ARG A 193 -13.15 -6.60 -18.85
N PHE A 194 -12.91 -5.74 -17.86
CA PHE A 194 -13.98 -4.91 -17.28
C PHE A 194 -14.46 -3.84 -18.27
N TYR A 195 -13.56 -3.39 -19.16
CA TYR A 195 -13.79 -2.28 -20.08
C TYR A 195 -14.18 -2.69 -21.50
N THR A 196 -14.02 -3.97 -21.84
CA THR A 196 -14.49 -4.54 -23.12
C THR A 196 -15.92 -5.11 -23.04
N LYS A 197 -16.63 -4.89 -21.92
CA LYS A 197 -18.03 -5.26 -21.73
C LYS A 197 -18.90 -4.02 -21.86
#